data_AF-A0A8S9PEY7-F1
#
_entry.id   AF-A0A8S9PEY7-F1
#
_cell.length_a   1.000
_cell.length_b   1.000
_cell.length_c   1.000
_cell.angle_alpha   90.00
_cell.angle_beta   90.00
_cell.angle_gamma   90.00
#
_symmetry.space_group_name_H-M   'P 1'
#
loop_
_entity.id
_entity.type
_entity.pdbx_description
1 polymer ?
#
loop_
_entity_poly.entity_id
_entity_poly.type
_entity_poly.pdbx_seq_one_letter_code
_entity_poly.pdbx_strand_id
1 'polypeptide(L)'
;MQVDKANEGRVLRKRKEKIPKHLKREADEKEMDGFTKRVLRIPVEKQFDEVYYTHRLWMFFRETKETEEDIRRMFHCIRERMKLRITLKKKSDPRKFAIPCMVKGIEFPHALCDTGASVYIHPKVMVDQLGLKMEPSSESFTFVDCENQNSHCRFPFKLGKLGKP
;
A
#
# COMPACT_ATOMS: atom_id res chain seq x y z
N MET A 1 -29.80 57.89 -6.08
CA MET A 1 -30.18 56.47 -6.01
C MET A 1 -29.18 55.69 -6.86
N GLN A 2 -28.44 54.77 -6.24
CA GLN A 2 -27.61 53.79 -6.94
C GLN A 2 -28.53 52.79 -7.64
N VAL A 3 -28.18 52.37 -8.86
CA VAL A 3 -28.75 51.17 -9.49
C VAL A 3 -27.61 50.35 -10.06
N ASP A 4 -27.70 49.06 -9.76
CA ASP A 4 -26.62 48.11 -9.61
C ASP A 4 -25.95 47.62 -10.89
N LYS A 5 -24.69 47.20 -10.67
CA LYS A 5 -23.89 46.36 -11.56
C LYS A 5 -24.48 44.95 -11.68
N ALA A 6 -24.04 44.31 -12.76
CA ALA A 6 -23.83 42.87 -12.95
C ALA A 6 -24.95 42.08 -13.62
N ASN A 7 -24.74 41.77 -14.90
CA ASN A 7 -25.07 40.45 -15.42
C ASN A 7 -24.10 40.08 -16.54
N GLU A 8 -22.87 39.72 -16.17
CA GLU A 8 -21.98 39.00 -17.09
C GLU A 8 -22.53 37.59 -17.28
N GLY A 9 -23.05 37.35 -18.48
CA GLY A 9 -23.66 36.08 -18.87
C GLY A 9 -22.73 34.90 -18.64
N ARG A 10 -23.23 33.89 -17.94
CA ARG A 10 -22.60 32.57 -17.86
C ARG A 10 -22.45 32.02 -19.28
N VAL A 11 -21.23 31.96 -19.79
CA VAL A 11 -20.91 31.27 -21.04
C VAL A 11 -21.25 29.79 -20.86
N LEU A 12 -22.39 29.38 -21.40
CA LEU A 12 -22.77 27.97 -21.52
C LEU A 12 -21.62 27.25 -22.24
N ARG A 13 -20.93 26.36 -21.52
CA ARG A 13 -19.93 25.45 -22.12
C ARG A 13 -20.63 24.68 -23.23
N LYS A 14 -20.35 25.03 -24.48
CA LYS A 14 -20.88 24.33 -25.66
C LYS A 14 -20.65 22.84 -25.46
N ARG A 15 -21.70 22.02 -25.59
CA ARG A 15 -21.56 20.56 -25.62
C ARG A 15 -20.62 20.22 -26.78
N LYS A 16 -19.47 19.59 -26.50
CA LYS A 16 -18.58 19.06 -27.54
C LYS A 16 -19.44 18.18 -28.48
N GLU A 17 -19.38 18.49 -29.76
CA GLU A 17 -20.11 17.81 -30.83
C GLU A 17 -19.74 16.30 -30.83
N LYS A 18 -20.71 15.44 -31.15
CA LYS A 18 -20.47 13.99 -31.18
C LYS A 18 -19.59 13.67 -32.38
N ILE A 19 -18.29 13.50 -32.13
CA ILE A 19 -17.32 13.06 -33.15
C ILE A 19 -17.77 11.70 -33.71
N PRO A 20 -17.85 11.55 -35.05
CA PRO A 20 -18.13 10.28 -35.70
C PRO A 20 -17.20 9.16 -35.21
N LYS A 21 -17.72 7.95 -34.99
CA LYS A 21 -16.97 6.82 -34.39
C LYS A 21 -15.66 6.51 -35.12
N HIS A 22 -15.62 6.71 -36.45
CA HIS A 22 -14.44 6.44 -37.29
C HIS A 22 -13.32 7.49 -37.17
N LEU A 23 -13.56 8.63 -36.50
CA LEU A 23 -12.54 9.67 -36.25
C LEU A 23 -11.98 9.63 -34.83
N LYS A 24 -12.37 8.64 -34.03
CA LYS A 24 -11.89 8.54 -32.64
C LYS A 24 -10.50 7.92 -32.58
N ARG A 25 -9.66 8.46 -31.70
CA ARG A 25 -8.30 7.97 -31.45
C ARG A 25 -8.31 6.68 -30.63
N GLU A 26 -7.19 5.99 -30.58
CA GLU A 26 -6.97 4.89 -29.63
C GLU A 26 -6.66 5.44 -28.23
N ALA A 27 -6.90 4.63 -27.21
CA ALA A 27 -6.56 4.96 -25.83
C ALA A 27 -5.06 5.19 -25.67
N ASP A 28 -4.72 6.29 -25.01
CA ASP A 28 -3.34 6.58 -24.61
C ASP A 28 -2.93 5.78 -23.36
N GLU A 29 -1.64 5.57 -23.17
CA GLU A 29 -1.08 4.88 -21.99
C GLU A 29 -1.52 5.55 -20.68
N LYS A 30 -1.64 6.89 -20.66
CA LYS A 30 -2.11 7.63 -19.48
C LYS A 30 -3.58 7.36 -19.16
N GLU A 31 -4.42 7.20 -20.18
CA GLU A 31 -5.83 6.86 -20.00
C GLU A 31 -5.97 5.43 -19.46
N MET A 32 -5.17 4.51 -20.00
CA MET A 32 -5.09 3.13 -19.56
C MET A 32 -4.57 2.99 -18.12
N ASP A 33 -3.53 3.73 -17.76
CA ASP A 33 -3.00 3.79 -16.39
C ASP A 33 -4.04 4.37 -15.41
N GLY A 34 -4.67 5.48 -15.79
CA GLY A 34 -5.73 6.10 -15.00
C GLY A 34 -6.93 5.17 -14.78
N PHE A 35 -7.34 4.46 -15.83
CA PHE A 35 -8.38 3.44 -15.78
C PHE A 35 -7.98 2.30 -14.84
N THR A 36 -6.77 1.76 -15.01
CA THR A 36 -6.24 0.67 -14.17
C THR A 36 -6.21 1.04 -12.70
N LYS A 37 -5.70 2.22 -12.36
CA LYS A 37 -5.68 2.75 -10.99
C LYS A 37 -7.08 2.86 -10.41
N ARG A 38 -8.09 3.26 -11.20
CA ARG A 38 -9.47 3.33 -10.72
C ARG A 38 -10.06 1.95 -10.48
N VAL A 39 -9.86 1.00 -11.40
CA VAL A 39 -10.35 -0.38 -11.25
C VAL A 39 -9.77 -1.06 -10.01
N LEU A 40 -8.48 -0.86 -9.73
CA LEU A 40 -7.82 -1.44 -8.55
C LEU A 40 -8.34 -0.89 -7.21
N ARG A 41 -8.99 0.28 -7.18
CA ARG A 41 -9.61 0.86 -5.97
C ARG A 41 -11.01 0.34 -5.69
N ILE A 42 -11.64 -0.32 -6.66
CA ILE A 42 -13.01 -0.82 -6.55
C ILE A 42 -13.00 -2.16 -5.78
N PRO A 43 -13.89 -2.38 -4.81
CA PRO A 43 -14.02 -3.67 -4.11
C PRO A 43 -14.21 -4.86 -5.07
N VAL A 44 -13.63 -6.04 -4.74
CA VAL A 44 -13.53 -7.22 -5.63
C VAL A 44 -14.89 -7.81 -6.00
N GLU A 45 -15.90 -7.58 -5.18
CA GLU A 45 -17.23 -8.15 -5.27
C GLU A 45 -18.10 -7.42 -6.30
N LYS A 46 -17.78 -6.15 -6.59
CA LYS A 46 -18.59 -5.34 -7.51
C LYS A 46 -18.45 -5.79 -8.96
N GLN A 47 -19.59 -5.93 -9.62
CA GLN A 47 -19.67 -6.31 -11.04
C GLN A 47 -19.50 -5.11 -11.96
N PHE A 48 -19.10 -5.36 -13.21
CA PHE A 48 -18.82 -4.32 -14.21
C PHE A 48 -20.00 -3.35 -14.38
N ASP A 49 -21.21 -3.88 -14.56
CA ASP A 49 -22.40 -3.08 -14.89
C ASP A 49 -22.74 -2.07 -13.76
N GLU A 50 -22.53 -2.45 -12.50
CA GLU A 50 -22.71 -1.57 -11.35
C GLU A 50 -21.66 -0.45 -11.31
N VAL A 51 -20.40 -0.78 -11.66
CA VAL A 51 -19.28 0.15 -11.50
C VAL A 51 -19.03 1.03 -12.71
N TYR A 52 -19.48 0.61 -13.88
CA TYR A 52 -19.25 1.28 -15.16
C TYR A 52 -19.73 2.73 -15.13
N TYR A 53 -20.96 2.95 -14.65
CA TYR A 53 -21.53 4.29 -14.49
C TYR A 53 -21.13 4.96 -13.18
N THR A 54 -21.19 4.23 -12.06
CA THR A 54 -20.96 4.82 -10.72
C THR A 54 -19.52 5.33 -10.55
N HIS A 55 -18.54 4.62 -11.09
CA HIS A 55 -17.12 5.00 -11.04
C HIS A 55 -16.67 5.74 -12.32
N ARG A 56 -17.62 6.09 -13.19
CA ARG A 56 -17.39 6.84 -14.44
C ARG A 56 -16.28 6.21 -15.30
N LEU A 57 -16.28 4.88 -15.43
CA LEU A 57 -15.27 4.15 -16.19
C LEU A 57 -15.31 4.52 -17.68
N TRP A 58 -16.51 4.72 -18.22
CA TRP A 58 -16.73 5.20 -19.59
C TRP A 58 -16.06 6.55 -19.90
N MET A 59 -15.78 7.38 -18.89
CA MET A 59 -15.18 8.71 -19.11
C MET A 59 -13.73 8.64 -19.60
N PHE A 60 -12.99 7.57 -19.28
CA PHE A 60 -11.61 7.40 -19.73
C PHE A 60 -11.52 7.23 -21.25
N PHE A 61 -12.57 6.69 -21.87
CA PHE A 61 -12.58 6.30 -23.28
C PHE A 61 -13.63 7.07 -24.09
N ARG A 62 -14.09 8.22 -23.57
CA ARG A 62 -15.12 9.03 -24.23
C ARG A 62 -14.66 9.49 -25.61
N GLU A 63 -13.40 9.92 -25.70
CA GLU A 63 -12.77 10.47 -26.90
C GLU A 63 -12.09 9.39 -27.77
N THR A 64 -12.22 8.12 -27.38
CA THR A 64 -11.48 7.02 -27.96
C THR A 64 -12.40 5.97 -28.63
N LYS A 65 -11.84 5.12 -29.50
CA LYS A 65 -12.57 4.16 -30.37
C LYS A 65 -13.07 2.90 -29.64
N GLU A 66 -12.66 2.72 -28.39
CA GLU A 66 -12.94 1.58 -27.52
C GLU A 66 -14.44 1.48 -27.26
N THR A 67 -14.94 0.28 -27.48
CA THR A 67 -16.34 -0.06 -27.24
C THR A 67 -16.56 -0.39 -25.77
N GLU A 68 -17.83 -0.44 -25.35
CA GLU A 68 -18.15 -0.87 -23.98
C GLU A 68 -17.66 -2.30 -23.72
N GLU A 69 -17.71 -3.16 -24.73
CA GLU A 69 -17.18 -4.52 -24.70
C GLU A 69 -15.67 -4.54 -24.50
N ASP A 70 -14.92 -3.62 -25.12
CA ASP A 70 -13.48 -3.47 -24.89
C ASP A 70 -13.20 -3.05 -23.45
N ILE A 71 -13.95 -2.07 -22.94
CA ILE A 71 -13.82 -1.59 -21.55
C ILE A 71 -14.14 -2.71 -20.56
N ARG A 72 -15.18 -3.51 -20.85
CA ARG A 72 -15.54 -4.70 -20.07
C ARG A 72 -14.43 -5.73 -20.08
N ARG A 73 -13.85 -6.03 -21.25
CA ARG A 73 -12.68 -6.93 -21.37
C ARG A 73 -11.50 -6.43 -20.53
N MET A 74 -11.14 -5.15 -20.66
CA MET A 74 -10.05 -4.55 -19.89
C MET A 74 -10.29 -4.60 -18.39
N PHE A 75 -11.51 -4.29 -17.94
CA PHE A 75 -11.91 -4.38 -16.54
C PHE A 75 -11.69 -5.79 -15.98
N HIS A 76 -12.20 -6.82 -16.67
CA HIS A 76 -12.00 -8.21 -16.25
C HIS A 76 -10.53 -8.62 -16.25
N CYS A 77 -9.75 -8.25 -17.28
CA CYS A 77 -8.32 -8.53 -17.32
C CYS A 77 -7.58 -7.94 -16.11
N ILE A 78 -7.89 -6.70 -15.71
CA ILE A 78 -7.28 -6.07 -14.53
C ILE A 78 -7.71 -6.79 -13.24
N ARG A 79 -9.00 -7.14 -13.12
CA ARG A 79 -9.52 -7.87 -11.95
C ARG A 79 -8.86 -9.24 -11.79
N GLU A 80 -8.71 -9.99 -12.87
CA GLU A 80 -8.08 -11.31 -12.83
C GLU A 80 -6.61 -11.21 -12.43
N ARG A 81 -5.88 -10.22 -12.97
CA ARG A 81 -4.50 -9.94 -12.51
C ARG A 81 -4.42 -9.56 -11.03
N MET A 82 -5.39 -8.79 -10.53
CA MET A 82 -5.48 -8.42 -9.12
C MET A 82 -5.76 -9.64 -8.24
N LYS A 83 -6.72 -10.49 -8.63
CA LYS A 83 -7.01 -11.75 -7.93
C LYS A 83 -5.77 -12.64 -7.86
N LEU A 84 -5.07 -12.83 -8.99
CA LEU A 84 -3.83 -13.61 -9.05
C LEU A 84 -2.80 -13.10 -8.03
N ARG A 85 -2.60 -11.78 -7.93
CA ARG A 85 -1.70 -11.15 -6.94
C ARG A 85 -2.13 -11.39 -5.50
N ILE A 86 -3.43 -11.31 -5.19
CA ILE A 86 -3.96 -11.61 -3.85
C ILE A 86 -3.80 -13.10 -3.51
N THR A 87 -3.98 -13.99 -4.49
CA THR A 87 -3.80 -15.43 -4.32
C THR A 87 -2.34 -15.88 -4.33
N LEU A 88 -1.37 -15.00 -4.58
CA LEU A 88 0.03 -15.31 -4.31
C LEU A 88 0.18 -15.48 -2.80
N LYS A 89 0.05 -16.73 -2.34
CA LYS A 89 0.28 -17.10 -0.95
C LYS A 89 1.73 -16.74 -0.63
N LYS A 90 1.93 -16.01 0.48
CA LYS A 90 3.27 -15.86 1.08
C LYS A 90 3.83 -17.28 1.17
N LYS A 91 4.96 -17.54 0.49
CA LYS A 91 5.67 -18.81 0.69
C LYS A 91 5.91 -18.94 2.20
N SER A 92 5.80 -20.15 2.73
CA SER A 92 6.14 -20.41 4.13
C SER A 92 7.48 -19.73 4.41
N ASP A 93 7.54 -18.93 5.47
CA ASP A 93 8.77 -18.29 5.88
C ASP A 93 9.84 -19.41 5.99
N PRO A 94 11.00 -19.31 5.31
CA PRO A 94 12.08 -20.27 5.48
C PRO A 94 12.57 -20.37 6.94
N ARG A 95 12.03 -19.53 7.85
CA ARG A 95 12.01 -19.69 9.32
C ARG A 95 13.39 -19.71 9.97
N LYS A 96 14.44 -19.35 9.22
CA LYS A 96 15.82 -19.37 9.70
C LYS A 96 16.57 -18.10 9.28
N PHE A 97 16.05 -16.94 9.70
CA PHE A 97 16.87 -15.72 9.77
C PHE A 97 17.71 -15.69 11.05
N ALA A 98 18.12 -16.86 11.54
CA ALA A 98 18.95 -17.01 12.71
C ALA A 98 20.37 -17.32 12.24
N ILE A 99 21.31 -16.44 12.56
CA ILE A 99 22.73 -16.63 12.29
C ILE A 99 23.45 -16.91 13.61
N PRO A 100 24.45 -17.82 13.64
CA PRO A 100 25.32 -17.92 14.78
C PRO A 100 26.15 -16.63 14.89
N CYS A 101 26.25 -16.05 16.09
CA CYS A 101 27.12 -14.91 16.34
C CYS A 101 27.87 -15.09 17.66
N MET A 102 28.96 -14.35 17.82
CA MET A 102 29.78 -14.38 19.03
C MET A 102 29.86 -12.98 19.63
N VAL A 103 29.53 -12.82 20.91
CA VAL A 103 29.64 -11.55 21.63
C VAL A 103 30.49 -11.77 22.87
N LYS A 104 31.63 -11.06 22.96
CA LYS A 104 32.62 -11.22 24.04
C LYS A 104 33.01 -12.68 24.36
N GLY A 105 33.15 -13.52 23.33
CA GLY A 105 33.54 -14.92 23.50
C GLY A 105 32.41 -15.88 23.89
N ILE A 106 31.17 -15.39 24.03
CA ILE A 106 29.99 -16.24 24.20
C ILE A 106 29.34 -16.46 22.82
N GLU A 107 29.09 -17.72 22.48
CA GLU A 107 28.43 -18.12 21.24
C GLU A 107 26.90 -18.08 21.38
N PHE A 108 26.24 -17.43 20.42
CA PHE A 108 24.80 -17.35 20.26
C PHE A 108 24.42 -18.04 18.94
N PRO A 109 24.06 -19.34 18.95
CA PRO A 109 23.84 -20.12 17.73
C PRO A 109 22.61 -19.65 16.93
N HIS A 110 21.71 -18.88 17.56
CA HIS A 110 20.44 -18.45 16.98
C HIS A 110 20.18 -16.95 17.21
N ALA A 111 21.01 -16.08 16.65
CA ALA A 111 20.76 -14.64 16.67
C ALA A 111 19.89 -14.22 15.48
N LEU A 112 18.74 -13.59 15.75
CA LEU A 112 17.85 -13.08 14.71
C LEU A 112 18.52 -11.94 13.93
N CYS A 113 18.67 -12.10 12.62
CA CYS A 113 19.14 -11.06 11.71
C CYS A 113 17.94 -10.42 11.01
N ASP A 114 17.52 -9.26 11.52
CA ASP A 114 16.44 -8.47 10.93
C ASP A 114 17.02 -7.25 10.20
N THR A 115 17.03 -7.29 8.86
CA THR A 115 17.48 -6.16 8.02
C THR A 115 16.53 -4.96 8.07
N GLY A 116 15.30 -5.14 8.58
CA GLY A 116 14.35 -4.07 8.78
C GLY A 116 14.53 -3.33 10.11
N ALA A 117 15.33 -3.87 11.04
CA ALA A 117 15.61 -3.24 12.33
C ALA A 117 16.78 -2.25 12.22
N SER A 118 16.59 -1.04 12.74
CA SER A 118 17.65 -0.03 12.84
C SER A 118 18.50 -0.14 14.11
N VAL A 119 18.11 -1.03 15.03
CA VAL A 119 18.73 -1.21 16.35
C VAL A 119 18.92 -2.69 16.67
N TYR A 120 19.97 -2.99 17.46
CA TYR A 120 20.21 -4.32 18.01
C TYR A 120 19.64 -4.40 19.43
N ILE A 121 18.84 -5.43 19.72
CA ILE A 121 18.19 -5.63 21.02
C ILE A 121 18.81 -6.85 21.69
N HIS A 122 19.33 -6.67 22.90
CA HIS A 122 19.79 -7.76 23.75
C HIS A 122 18.84 -7.94 24.95
N PRO A 123 18.38 -9.17 25.25
CA PRO A 123 17.71 -9.47 26.50
C PRO A 123 18.60 -9.10 27.69
N LYS A 124 18.01 -8.54 28.75
CA LYS A 124 18.76 -8.13 29.95
C LYS A 124 19.61 -9.28 30.52
N VAL A 125 19.06 -10.49 30.57
CA VAL A 125 19.77 -11.69 31.04
C VAL A 125 21.08 -11.92 30.28
N MET A 126 21.13 -11.63 28.98
CA MET A 126 22.36 -11.75 28.18
C MET A 126 23.35 -10.63 28.51
N VAL A 127 22.87 -9.41 28.75
CA VAL A 127 23.71 -8.28 29.16
C VAL A 127 24.38 -8.58 30.51
N ASP A 128 23.62 -9.15 31.46
CA ASP A 128 24.10 -9.55 32.78
C ASP A 128 25.18 -10.66 32.67
N GLN A 129 24.94 -11.68 31.83
CA GLN A 129 25.92 -12.74 31.53
C GLN A 129 27.21 -12.22 30.89
N LEU A 130 27.10 -11.16 30.07
CA LEU A 130 28.24 -10.53 29.40
C LEU A 130 29.03 -9.56 30.31
N GLY A 131 28.59 -9.40 31.57
CA GLY A 131 29.18 -8.46 32.52
C GLY A 131 29.15 -7.01 32.02
N LEU A 132 28.14 -6.66 31.22
CA LEU A 132 28.02 -5.35 30.60
C LEU A 132 27.26 -4.39 31.52
N LYS A 133 27.78 -3.17 31.69
CA LYS A 133 27.10 -2.14 32.46
C LYS A 133 25.97 -1.54 31.63
N MET A 134 24.74 -1.69 32.13
CA MET A 134 23.55 -1.12 31.52
C MET A 134 23.17 0.17 32.24
N GLU A 135 23.17 1.28 31.52
CA GLU A 135 22.70 2.56 32.03
C GLU A 135 21.18 2.68 31.79
N PRO A 136 20.40 3.17 32.77
CA PRO A 136 18.96 3.37 32.59
C PRO A 136 18.68 4.31 31.41
N SER A 137 17.68 3.97 30.59
CA SER A 137 17.18 4.87 29.56
C SER A 137 15.70 5.18 29.79
N SER A 138 15.29 6.38 29.38
CA SER A 138 13.88 6.74 29.24
C SER A 138 13.26 6.17 27.96
N GLU A 139 14.05 5.52 27.10
CA GLU A 139 13.60 4.93 25.86
C GLU A 139 12.74 3.69 26.11
N SER A 140 11.63 3.60 25.39
CA SER A 140 10.77 2.43 25.37
C SER A 140 10.26 2.22 23.96
N PHE A 141 9.97 0.97 23.63
CA PHE A 141 9.35 0.61 22.36
C PHE A 141 8.25 -0.40 22.61
N THR A 142 7.28 -0.43 21.70
CA THR A 142 6.14 -1.35 21.76
C THR A 142 6.34 -2.42 20.71
N PHE A 143 6.33 -3.69 21.13
CA PHE A 143 6.12 -4.77 20.17
C PHE A 143 4.69 -4.73 19.65
N VAL A 144 4.52 -4.97 18.36
CA VAL A 144 3.22 -5.22 17.76
C VAL A 144 3.15 -6.72 17.50
N ASP A 145 2.32 -7.42 18.27
CA ASP A 145 1.97 -8.80 17.98
C ASP A 145 0.87 -8.79 16.92
N CYS A 146 1.21 -9.29 15.72
CA CYS A 146 0.30 -9.36 14.58
C CYS A 146 -0.31 -10.76 14.41
N GLU A 147 -0.05 -11.71 15.31
CA GLU A 147 -0.52 -13.09 15.16
C GLU A 147 -2.05 -13.24 15.32
N ASN A 148 -2.70 -12.29 16.01
CA ASN A 148 -4.15 -12.24 16.16
C ASN A 148 -4.73 -10.95 15.57
N GLN A 149 -5.51 -11.07 14.49
CA GLN A 149 -6.16 -9.95 13.78
C GLN A 149 -7.05 -9.05 14.67
N ASN A 150 -7.34 -9.44 15.91
CA ASN A 150 -8.26 -8.77 16.82
C ASN A 150 -7.66 -8.29 18.16
N SER A 151 -6.34 -8.36 18.37
CA SER A 151 -5.75 -7.86 19.61
C SER A 151 -4.54 -6.98 19.32
N HIS A 152 -4.74 -5.66 19.33
CA HIS A 152 -3.66 -4.69 19.47
C HIS A 152 -3.07 -4.77 20.90
N CYS A 153 -2.45 -5.89 21.24
CA CYS A 153 -1.69 -6.03 22.47
C CYS A 153 -0.36 -5.30 22.28
N ARG A 154 -0.22 -4.13 22.89
CA ARG A 154 1.04 -3.38 22.93
C ARG A 154 1.72 -3.69 24.26
N PHE A 155 2.87 -4.34 24.20
CA PHE A 155 3.69 -4.57 25.38
C PHE A 155 4.84 -3.55 25.39
N PRO A 156 4.82 -2.56 26.31
CA PRO A 156 5.90 -1.60 26.42
C PRO A 156 7.09 -2.23 27.13
N PHE A 157 8.27 -2.17 26.52
CA PHE A 157 9.53 -2.56 27.16
C PHE A 157 10.39 -1.33 27.40
N LYS A 158 10.99 -1.25 28.59
CA LYS A 158 12.01 -0.24 28.91
C LYS A 158 13.36 -0.72 28.41
N LEU A 159 14.08 0.16 27.71
CA LEU A 159 15.44 -0.09 27.27
C LEU A 159 16.45 0.44 28.28
N GLY A 160 17.60 -0.21 28.35
CA GLY A 160 18.81 0.33 28.93
C GLY A 160 19.85 0.49 27.83
N LYS A 161 20.71 1.50 27.94
CA LYS A 161 21.80 1.71 26.99
C LYS A 161 23.06 1.04 27.53
N LEU A 162 23.77 0.36 26.65
CA LEU A 162 25.11 -0.13 26.95
C LEU A 162 26.04 1.08 27.05
N GLY A 163 26.76 1.18 28.17
CA GLY A 163 27.79 2.20 28.36
C GLY A 163 28.91 2.06 27.31
N LYS A 164 29.52 3.18 26.91
CA LYS A 164 30.77 3.13 26.15
C LYS A 164 31.88 2.53 27.06
N PRO A 165 32.80 1.73 26.51
CA PRO A 165 33.95 1.24 27.26
C PRO A 165 34.81 2.40 27.80
#